data_AF-A0A2V2YMJ0-F1
#
_entry.id   AF-A0A2V2YMJ0-F1
#
_cell.length_a   1.000
_cell.length_b   1.000
_cell.length_c   1.000
_cell.angle_alpha   90.00
_cell.angle_beta   90.00
_cell.angle_gamma   90.00
#
_symmetry.space_group_name_H-M   'P 1'
#
loop_
_entity.id
_entity.type
_entity.pdbx_description
1 polymer ?
#
loop_
_entity_poly.entity_id
_entity_poly.type
_entity_poly.pdbx_seq_one_letter_code
_entity_poly.pdbx_strand_id
1 'polypeptide(L)'
;MNTKQFRKLIKEHFAPRLHQLGFKGSDHHFVKTNDNHFIYTLVIQADKYGGSCVMEMGVHLDFLPISFNEIKPPIDITTYDCEFRKRLNKKANWLKVERERWFSYGETEEEALDTIMEMRELFLNEGMNYYSQFKEFPKSITSIELDEIVARSNRLDDIGRLI
;
A
#
# COMPACT_ATOMS: atom_id res chain seq x y z
N MET A 1 13.07 12.26 15.04
CA MET A 1 13.73 12.14 13.72
C MET A 1 12.92 12.81 12.59
N ASN A 2 13.56 13.31 11.51
CA ASN A 2 12.86 13.94 10.38
C ASN A 2 12.59 12.97 9.20
N THR A 3 11.70 13.37 8.27
CA THR A 3 11.27 12.56 7.12
C THR A 3 12.44 12.09 6.25
N LYS A 4 13.46 12.93 6.04
CA LYS A 4 14.62 12.59 5.20
C LYS A 4 15.46 11.49 5.82
N GLN A 5 15.67 11.55 7.14
CA GLN A 5 16.38 10.52 7.90
C GLN A 5 15.59 9.21 7.92
N PHE A 6 14.28 9.26 8.20
CA PHE A 6 13.42 8.06 8.17
C PHE A 6 13.42 7.36 6.80
N ARG A 7 13.33 8.15 5.72
CA ARG A 7 13.39 7.62 4.35
C ARG A 7 14.72 6.96 3.99
N LYS A 8 15.83 7.42 4.56
CA LYS A 8 17.13 6.75 4.41
C LYS A 8 17.05 5.35 5.02
N LEU A 9 16.51 5.23 6.23
CA LEU A 9 16.34 3.94 6.89
C LEU A 9 15.36 3.01 6.12
N ILE A 10 14.30 3.54 5.50
CA ILE A 10 13.43 2.74 4.61
C ILE A 10 14.26 2.11 3.47
N LYS A 11 15.13 2.90 2.82
CA LYS A 11 15.99 2.40 1.73
C LYS A 11 16.94 1.31 2.20
N GLU A 12 17.44 1.40 3.42
CA GLU A 12 18.43 0.48 3.98
C GLU A 12 17.79 -0.80 4.52
N HIS A 13 16.59 -0.72 5.11
CA HIS A 13 16.02 -1.81 5.92
C HIS A 13 14.70 -2.39 5.41
N PHE A 14 13.94 -1.67 4.57
CA PHE A 14 12.66 -2.13 4.05
C PHE A 14 12.67 -2.35 2.53
N ALA A 15 13.22 -1.40 1.77
CA ALA A 15 13.32 -1.50 0.31
C ALA A 15 13.97 -2.81 -0.17
N PRO A 16 15.06 -3.32 0.44
CA PRO A 16 15.66 -4.58 -0.01
C PRO A 16 14.68 -5.76 0.07
N ARG A 17 13.81 -5.78 1.09
CA ARG A 17 12.79 -6.82 1.22
C ARG A 17 11.69 -6.67 0.17
N LEU A 18 11.27 -5.44 -0.14
CA LEU A 18 10.33 -5.17 -1.23
C LEU A 18 10.90 -5.58 -2.59
N HIS A 19 12.18 -5.31 -2.84
CA HIS A 19 12.88 -5.72 -4.06
C HIS A 19 12.95 -7.25 -4.20
N GLN A 20 13.20 -7.98 -3.12
CA GLN A 20 13.13 -9.45 -3.11
C GLN A 20 11.74 -9.98 -3.49
N LEU A 21 10.67 -9.23 -3.19
CA LEU A 21 9.29 -9.56 -3.56
C LEU A 21 8.93 -9.12 -4.99
N GLY A 22 9.87 -8.52 -5.73
CA GLY A 22 9.70 -8.07 -7.11
C GLY A 22 9.17 -6.65 -7.26
N PHE A 23 9.03 -5.88 -6.18
CA PHE A 23 8.77 -4.45 -6.30
C PHE A 23 10.01 -3.72 -6.80
N LYS A 24 9.80 -2.70 -7.64
CA LYS A 24 10.79 -1.72 -8.07
C LYS A 24 10.49 -0.39 -7.38
N GLY A 25 11.43 0.56 -7.42
CA GLY A 25 11.29 1.85 -6.77
C GLY A 25 12.16 2.00 -5.52
N SER A 26 12.06 3.15 -4.87
CA SER A 26 12.88 3.49 -3.71
C SER A 26 12.22 4.58 -2.86
N ASP A 27 12.81 4.87 -1.71
CA ASP A 27 12.41 5.98 -0.83
C ASP A 27 11.05 5.76 -0.18
N HIS A 28 9.98 6.09 -0.88
CA HIS A 28 8.62 6.07 -0.36
C HIS A 28 7.60 5.59 -1.39
N HIS A 29 8.04 5.15 -2.57
CA HIS A 29 7.17 4.71 -3.64
C HIS A 29 7.75 3.46 -4.30
N PHE A 30 6.93 2.42 -4.35
CA PHE A 30 7.29 1.12 -4.86
C PHE A 30 6.19 0.59 -5.77
N VAL A 31 6.58 -0.03 -6.87
CA VAL A 31 5.65 -0.58 -7.87
C VAL A 31 6.07 -1.98 -8.26
N LYS A 32 5.10 -2.90 -8.38
CA LYS A 32 5.30 -4.23 -8.94
C LYS A 32 4.29 -4.46 -10.06
N THR A 33 4.80 -4.66 -11.27
CA THR A 33 4.01 -5.15 -12.41
C THR A 33 3.94 -6.68 -12.35
N ASN A 34 2.80 -7.25 -12.70
CA ASN A 34 2.66 -8.69 -12.93
C ASN A 34 2.17 -8.99 -14.34
N ASP A 35 2.29 -10.25 -14.77
CA ASP A 35 1.92 -10.68 -16.13
C ASP A 35 0.39 -10.84 -16.31
N ASN A 36 -0.40 -10.53 -15.27
CA ASN A 36 -1.86 -10.74 -15.24
C ASN A 36 -2.62 -9.40 -15.16
N HIS A 37 -2.12 -8.37 -15.84
CA HIS A 37 -2.73 -7.05 -15.96
C HIS A 37 -2.81 -6.20 -14.69
N PHE A 38 -2.21 -6.61 -13.57
CA PHE A 38 -2.21 -5.79 -12.36
C PHE A 38 -0.86 -5.11 -12.11
N ILE A 39 -0.96 -3.87 -11.65
CA ILE A 39 0.16 -3.08 -11.16
C ILE A 39 -0.11 -2.79 -9.68
N TYR A 40 0.73 -3.34 -8.81
CA TYR A 40 0.66 -3.10 -7.37
C TYR A 40 1.51 -1.89 -7.01
N THR A 41 0.97 -0.98 -6.22
CA THR A 41 1.67 0.21 -5.74
C THR A 41 1.70 0.23 -4.22
N LEU A 42 2.85 0.51 -3.63
CA LEU A 42 3.01 0.81 -2.21
C LEU A 42 3.63 2.19 -2.06
N VAL A 43 2.90 3.09 -1.42
CA VAL A 43 3.36 4.44 -1.09
C VAL A 43 3.45 4.59 0.42
N ILE A 44 4.63 4.94 0.93
CA ILE A 44 4.87 5.33 2.31
C ILE A 44 4.63 6.84 2.41
N GLN A 45 3.38 7.21 2.62
CA GLN A 45 2.94 8.61 2.65
C GLN A 45 3.31 9.26 3.98
N ALA A 46 4.18 10.28 3.93
CA ALA A 46 4.51 11.09 5.10
C ALA A 46 3.34 11.99 5.51
N ASP A 47 3.22 12.27 6.81
CA ASP A 47 2.33 13.31 7.31
C ASP A 47 2.79 14.68 6.81
N LYS A 48 1.84 15.57 6.50
CA LYS A 48 2.14 16.91 5.98
C LYS A 48 2.92 17.78 6.97
N TYR A 49 2.81 17.51 8.27
CA TYR A 49 3.57 18.13 9.36
C TYR A 49 4.84 17.34 9.70
N GLY A 50 5.04 16.17 9.09
CA GLY A 50 6.17 15.27 9.37
C GLY A 50 6.01 14.48 10.67
N GLY A 51 7.05 13.74 11.03
CA GLY A 51 7.09 12.95 12.27
C GLY A 51 6.34 11.61 12.22
N SER A 52 5.52 11.36 11.19
CA SER A 52 4.85 10.07 11.00
C SER A 52 4.51 9.78 9.54
N CYS A 53 4.14 8.52 9.24
CA CYS A 53 3.69 8.10 7.92
C CYS A 53 2.60 7.02 7.97
N VAL A 54 2.01 6.75 6.81
CA VAL A 54 1.12 5.61 6.56
C VAL A 54 1.62 4.80 5.36
N MET A 55 1.27 3.52 5.31
CA MET A 55 1.48 2.67 4.15
C MET A 55 0.18 2.59 3.36
N GLU A 56 0.13 3.26 2.22
CA GLU A 56 -0.98 3.19 1.27
C GLU A 56 -0.65 2.18 0.17
N MET A 57 -1.57 1.26 -0.08
CA MET A 57 -1.47 0.25 -1.13
C MET A 57 -2.50 0.51 -2.20
N GLY A 58 -2.14 0.22 -3.44
CA GLY A 58 -3.02 0.35 -4.59
C GLY A 58 -2.87 -0.79 -5.58
N VAL A 59 -3.95 -1.09 -6.30
CA VAL A 59 -3.95 -1.98 -7.46
C VAL A 59 -4.54 -1.24 -8.64
N HIS A 60 -3.73 -1.09 -9.69
CA HIS A 60 -4.10 -0.54 -10.99
C HIS A 60 -4.20 -1.64 -12.04
N LEU A 61 -5.04 -1.45 -13.07
CA LEU A 61 -5.07 -2.32 -14.25
C LEU A 61 -4.27 -1.71 -15.40
N ASP A 62 -3.27 -2.43 -15.92
CA ASP A 62 -2.27 -1.88 -16.86
C ASP A 62 -2.83 -1.37 -18.21
N PHE A 63 -4.06 -1.75 -18.56
CA PHE A 63 -4.76 -1.30 -19.76
C PHE A 63 -5.71 -0.11 -19.51
N LEU A 64 -5.97 0.26 -18.25
CA LEU A 64 -6.82 1.41 -17.93
C LEU A 64 -6.02 2.71 -17.99
N PRO A 65 -6.56 3.76 -18.64
CA PRO A 65 -5.96 5.08 -18.60
C PRO A 65 -6.11 5.67 -17.20
N ILE A 66 -5.14 6.49 -16.79
CA ILE A 66 -5.14 7.13 -15.47
C ILE A 66 -6.01 8.40 -15.48
N SER A 67 -6.04 9.09 -16.60
CA SER A 67 -6.92 10.23 -16.86
C SER A 67 -7.26 10.28 -18.35
N PHE A 68 -8.10 11.23 -18.77
CA PHE A 68 -8.54 11.33 -20.16
C PHE A 68 -7.33 11.47 -21.11
N ASN A 69 -7.08 10.43 -21.91
CA ASN A 69 -5.91 10.27 -22.81
C ASN A 69 -4.52 10.25 -22.13
N GLU A 70 -4.43 9.95 -20.83
CA GLU A 70 -3.14 9.83 -20.13
C GLU A 70 -2.84 8.37 -19.75
N ILE A 71 -1.76 7.84 -20.31
CA ILE A 71 -1.16 6.56 -19.92
C ILE A 71 0.20 6.89 -19.31
N LYS A 72 0.41 6.54 -18.03
CA LYS A 72 1.72 6.65 -17.38
C LYS A 72 2.46 5.31 -17.47
N PRO A 73 3.80 5.30 -17.53
CA PRO A 73 4.53 4.06 -17.36
C PRO A 73 4.31 3.51 -15.94
N PRO A 74 4.38 2.18 -15.74
CA PRO A 74 4.07 1.58 -14.43
C PRO A 74 4.80 2.18 -13.24
N ILE A 75 6.09 2.53 -13.41
CA ILE A 75 6.90 3.09 -12.32
C ILE A 75 6.42 4.45 -11.83
N ASP A 76 5.63 5.17 -12.62
CA ASP A 76 5.08 6.48 -12.28
C ASP A 76 3.65 6.38 -11.70
N ILE A 77 3.06 5.18 -11.66
CA ILE A 77 1.74 4.93 -11.10
C ILE A 77 1.83 4.99 -9.58
N THR A 78 1.08 5.91 -8.99
CA THR A 78 0.94 6.07 -7.54
C THR A 78 -0.34 5.42 -7.04
N THR A 79 -0.52 5.34 -5.72
CA THR A 79 -1.77 4.82 -5.16
C THR A 79 -2.99 5.65 -5.59
N TYR A 80 -2.84 6.95 -5.84
CA TYR A 80 -3.94 7.82 -6.28
C TYR A 80 -4.46 7.52 -7.68
N ASP A 81 -3.65 6.84 -8.49
CA ASP A 81 -4.02 6.45 -9.85
C ASP A 81 -4.75 5.08 -9.87
N CYS A 82 -4.75 4.33 -8.76
CA CYS A 82 -5.25 2.96 -8.68
C CYS A 82 -6.75 2.86 -8.41
N GLU A 83 -7.45 1.92 -9.05
CA GLU A 83 -8.89 1.68 -8.84
C GLU A 83 -9.19 1.11 -7.45
N PHE A 84 -8.31 0.28 -6.92
CA PHE A 84 -8.45 -0.32 -5.60
C PHE A 84 -7.38 0.23 -4.67
N ARG A 85 -7.78 0.73 -3.51
CA ARG A 85 -6.84 1.29 -2.52
C ARG A 85 -7.12 0.83 -1.11
N LYS A 86 -6.06 0.53 -0.36
CA LYS A 86 -6.14 0.16 1.05
C LYS A 86 -4.98 0.76 1.83
N ARG A 87 -5.27 1.35 2.99
CA ARG A 87 -4.22 1.71 3.96
C ARG A 87 -3.98 0.54 4.88
N LEU A 88 -2.71 0.17 5.06
CA LEU A 88 -2.32 -0.74 6.12
C LEU A 88 -2.34 0.02 7.44
N ASN A 89 -3.31 -0.32 8.27
CA ASN A 89 -3.46 0.22 9.62
C ASN A 89 -3.03 -0.84 10.62
N LYS A 90 -2.33 -0.41 11.68
CA LYS A 90 -2.15 -1.25 12.86
C LYS A 90 -3.53 -1.54 13.45
N LYS A 91 -3.98 -2.80 13.44
CA LYS A 91 -5.24 -3.17 14.11
C LYS A 91 -5.17 -2.74 15.57
N ALA A 92 -6.12 -1.91 16.00
CA ALA A 92 -6.27 -1.64 17.41
C ALA A 92 -6.73 -2.93 18.10
N ASN A 93 -6.11 -3.30 19.21
CA ASN A 93 -6.67 -4.32 20.08
C ASN A 93 -8.14 -3.95 20.36
N TRP A 94 -9.01 -4.95 20.28
CA TRP A 94 -10.46 -5.08 20.54
C TRP A 94 -11.14 -4.16 21.58
N LEU A 95 -10.40 -3.31 22.30
CA LEU A 95 -10.88 -2.35 23.28
C LEU A 95 -10.76 -0.87 22.88
N LYS A 96 -10.17 -0.52 21.74
CA LYS A 96 -10.07 0.88 21.30
C LYS A 96 -10.54 1.06 19.86
N VAL A 97 -11.48 1.99 19.70
CA VAL A 97 -12.00 2.50 18.42
C VAL A 97 -10.89 2.54 17.37
N GLU A 98 -11.14 1.92 16.21
CA GLU A 98 -10.27 1.93 15.04
C GLU A 98 -10.01 3.38 14.59
N ARG A 99 -8.94 3.98 15.11
CA ARG A 99 -8.37 5.20 14.53
C ARG A 99 -7.16 4.75 13.72
N GLU A 100 -7.08 5.20 12.47
CA GLU A 100 -5.89 5.03 11.62
C GLU A 100 -4.66 5.46 12.43
N ARG A 101 -3.82 4.48 12.79
CA ARG A 101 -2.64 4.75 13.61
C ARG A 101 -1.47 4.94 12.66
N TRP A 102 -1.04 6.19 12.55
CA TRP A 102 0.16 6.57 11.81
C TRP A 102 1.39 5.95 12.48
N PHE A 103 2.37 5.54 11.66
CA PHE A 103 3.68 5.08 12.10
C PHE A 103 4.53 6.28 12.47
N SER A 104 4.78 6.47 13.77
CA SER A 104 5.68 7.52 14.27
C SER A 104 7.11 7.25 13.82
N TYR A 105 7.86 8.26 13.42
CA TYR A 105 9.28 8.09 13.07
C TYR A 105 10.18 7.78 14.26
N GLY A 106 9.70 8.01 15.49
CA GLY A 106 10.53 7.99 16.68
C GLY A 106 11.38 9.25 16.84
N GLU A 107 11.92 9.42 18.04
CA GLU A 107 12.85 10.48 18.38
C GLU A 107 14.29 10.06 18.03
N THR A 108 14.62 8.78 18.23
CA THR A 108 15.94 8.17 17.98
C THR A 108 15.97 7.31 16.72
N GLU A 109 17.16 6.94 16.25
CA GLU A 109 17.34 6.00 15.13
C GLU A 109 16.90 4.58 15.49
N GLU A 110 17.06 4.16 16.75
CA GLU A 110 16.62 2.85 17.25
C GLU A 110 15.09 2.72 17.19
N GLU A 111 14.36 3.72 17.71
CA GLU A 111 12.89 3.75 17.65
C GLU A 111 12.36 3.77 16.20
N ALA A 112 13.12 4.42 15.31
CA ALA A 112 12.80 4.46 13.90
C ALA A 112 12.95 3.10 13.23
N LEU A 113 14.03 2.38 13.55
CA LEU A 113 14.27 1.04 13.05
C LEU A 113 13.17 0.08 13.54
N ASP A 114 12.78 0.17 14.81
CA ASP A 114 11.66 -0.59 15.35
C ASP A 114 10.36 -0.34 14.57
N THR A 115 10.08 0.93 14.28
CA THR A 115 8.93 1.32 13.45
C THR A 115 9.01 0.73 12.05
N ILE A 116 10.18 0.77 11.40
CA ILE A 116 10.37 0.23 10.05
C ILE A 116 10.24 -1.29 10.05
N MET A 117 10.69 -1.96 11.11
CA MET A 117 10.53 -3.41 11.26
C MET A 117 9.06 -3.77 11.46
N GLU A 118 8.32 -2.98 12.25
CA GLU A 118 6.88 -3.15 12.40
C GLU A 118 6.15 -2.97 11.06
N MET A 119 6.46 -1.91 10.31
CA MET A 119 5.89 -1.66 8.99
C MET A 119 6.18 -2.82 8.03
N ARG A 120 7.42 -3.32 8.03
CA ARG A 120 7.83 -4.45 7.19
C ARG A 120 7.03 -5.70 7.53
N GLU A 121 6.92 -6.06 8.81
CA GLU A 121 6.17 -7.25 9.23
C GLU A 121 4.68 -7.11 8.92
N LEU A 122 4.09 -5.92 9.14
CA LEU A 122 2.70 -5.67 8.78
C LEU A 122 2.49 -5.80 7.26
N PHE A 123 3.40 -5.29 6.45
CA PHE A 123 3.32 -5.43 4.99
C PHE A 123 3.42 -6.91 4.56
N LEU A 124 4.35 -7.67 5.13
CA LEU A 124 4.54 -9.08 4.79
C LEU A 124 3.32 -9.94 5.18
N ASN A 125 2.68 -9.62 6.31
CA ASN A 125 1.56 -10.40 6.82
C ASN A 125 0.21 -9.96 6.26
N GLU A 126 -0.06 -8.65 6.19
CA GLU A 126 -1.36 -8.11 5.77
C GLU A 126 -1.32 -7.54 4.36
N GLY A 127 -0.25 -6.84 3.97
CA GLY A 127 -0.12 -6.25 2.64
C GLY A 127 -0.04 -7.28 1.52
N MET A 128 0.70 -8.37 1.73
CA MET A 128 0.76 -9.46 0.77
C MET A 128 -0.58 -10.20 0.63
N ASN A 129 -1.32 -10.35 1.74
CA ASN A 129 -2.67 -10.93 1.70
C ASN A 129 -3.62 -10.05 0.88
N TYR A 130 -3.53 -8.73 1.05
CA TYR A 130 -4.29 -7.78 0.22
C TYR A 130 -4.05 -7.99 -1.27
N TYR A 131 -2.78 -8.00 -1.71
CA TYR A 131 -2.45 -8.21 -3.14
C TYR A 131 -2.80 -9.60 -3.66
N SER A 132 -2.83 -10.62 -2.81
CA SER A 132 -3.18 -11.98 -3.21
C SER A 132 -4.62 -12.12 -3.75
N GLN A 133 -5.49 -11.14 -3.46
CA GLN A 133 -6.83 -11.05 -4.01
C GLN A 133 -6.83 -10.71 -5.51
N PHE A 134 -5.75 -10.10 -6.02
CA PHE A 134 -5.60 -9.58 -7.39
C PHE A 134 -4.55 -10.35 -8.19
N LYS A 135 -4.71 -11.67 -8.31
CA LYS A 135 -3.73 -12.56 -8.95
C LYS A 135 -4.19 -13.19 -10.27
N GLU A 136 -5.49 -13.20 -10.53
CA GLU A 136 -6.09 -13.94 -11.66
C GLU A 136 -7.08 -13.04 -12.39
N PHE A 137 -6.61 -12.35 -13.44
CA PHE A 137 -7.49 -11.56 -14.30
C PHE A 137 -8.24 -12.47 -15.29
N PRO A 138 -9.55 -12.21 -15.58
CA PRO A 138 -10.39 -11.16 -15.03
C PRO A 138 -11.11 -11.55 -13.73
N LYS A 139 -10.98 -12.81 -13.28
CA LYS A 139 -11.75 -13.40 -12.18
C LYS A 139 -11.67 -12.62 -10.86
N SER A 140 -10.50 -12.10 -10.50
CA SER A 140 -10.30 -11.25 -9.32
C SER A 140 -11.20 -10.01 -9.32
N ILE A 141 -11.62 -9.53 -10.50
CA ILE A 141 -12.51 -8.38 -10.67
C ILE A 141 -13.95 -8.83 -10.89
N THR A 142 -14.18 -9.80 -11.79
CA THR A 142 -15.54 -10.21 -12.18
C THR A 142 -16.25 -11.07 -11.14
N SER A 143 -15.56 -11.48 -10.06
CA SER A 143 -16.17 -12.18 -8.92
C SER A 143 -16.73 -11.22 -7.85
N ILE A 144 -16.67 -9.91 -8.09
CA ILE A 144 -17.31 -8.90 -7.27
C ILE A 144 -18.76 -8.77 -7.73
N GLU A 145 -19.70 -9.18 -6.88
CA GLU A 145 -21.13 -9.13 -7.18
C GLU A 145 -21.71 -7.74 -6.90
N LEU A 146 -22.74 -7.35 -7.65
CA LEU A 146 -23.40 -6.04 -7.48
C LEU A 146 -23.97 -5.86 -6.07
N ASP A 147 -24.55 -6.93 -5.51
CA ASP A 147 -25.13 -6.91 -4.16
C ASP A 147 -24.06 -6.65 -3.10
N GLU A 148 -22.83 -7.11 -3.32
CA GLU A 148 -21.71 -6.81 -2.43
C GLU A 148 -21.38 -5.31 -2.44
N ILE A 149 -21.45 -4.67 -3.61
CA ILE A 149 -21.21 -3.23 -3.82
C ILE A 149 -22.30 -2.40 -3.15
N VAL A 150 -23.56 -2.76 -3.35
CA VAL A 150 -24.70 -2.07 -2.75
C VAL A 150 -24.68 -2.20 -1.22
N ALA A 151 -24.37 -3.39 -0.71
CA ALA A 151 -24.37 -3.66 0.73
C ALA A 151 -23.10 -3.18 1.46
N ARG A 152 -22.04 -2.77 0.74
CA ARG A 152 -20.69 -2.55 1.29
C ARG A 152 -20.26 -3.70 2.19
N SER A 153 -20.26 -4.91 1.64
CA SER A 153 -19.90 -6.11 2.38
C SER A 153 -18.48 -6.01 2.96
N ASN A 154 -18.20 -6.74 4.04
CA ASN A 154 -16.85 -6.81 4.64
C ASN A 154 -15.77 -7.22 3.61
N ARG A 155 -16.14 -8.04 2.61
CA ARG A 155 -15.24 -8.44 1.53
C ARG A 155 -14.82 -7.25 0.66
N LEU A 156 -15.70 -6.27 0.44
CA LEU A 156 -15.33 -5.05 -0.29
C LEU A 156 -14.40 -4.14 0.52
N ASP A 157 -14.63 -4.02 1.83
CA ASP A 157 -13.68 -3.32 2.70
C ASP A 157 -12.29 -3.98 2.66
N ASP A 158 -12.24 -5.30 2.45
CA ASP A 158 -10.99 -6.05 2.32
C ASP A 158 -10.29 -5.91 0.96
N ILE A 159 -11.06 -5.78 -0.13
CA ILE A 159 -10.60 -5.48 -1.50
C ILE A 159 -10.13 -4.02 -1.62
N GLY A 160 -10.51 -3.17 -0.67
CA GLY A 160 -10.13 -1.77 -0.60
C GLY A 160 -11.23 -0.85 -1.12
N ARG A 161 -11.07 0.46 -0.89
CA ARG A 161 -12.04 1.45 -1.37
C ARG A 161 -11.95 1.56 -2.89
N LEU A 162 -13.05 1.25 -3.57
CA LEU A 162 -13.29 1.67 -4.95
C LEU A 162 -13.49 3.20 -4.95
N ILE A 163 -12.76 3.90 -5.82
CA ILE A 163 -12.87 5.36 -6.00
C ILE A 163 -14.05 5.69 -6.92
#